data_AF-A0A1Q2CTQ5-F1
#
_entry.id   AF-A0A1Q2CTQ5-F1
#
_cell.length_a   1.000
_cell.length_b   1.000
_cell.length_c   1.000
_cell.angle_alpha   90.00
_cell.angle_beta   90.00
_cell.angle_gamma   90.00
#
_symmetry.space_group_name_H-M   'P 1'
#
loop_
_entity.id
_entity.type
_entity.pdbx_description
1 polymer ?
#
loop_
_entity_poly.entity_id
_entity_poly.type
_entity_poly.pdbx_seq_one_letter_code
_entity_poly.pdbx_strand_id
1 'polypeptide(L)'
;MGTLSIAQKTILESVLGMQGGFVLDFSNTSFGQFFDALGVDIFEEQYAENGTSKANRLRVFWRLADDAEVSAALIAFADYVEAKNAVQAGALDVLTTEIEYARRVCWT
;
A
#
# COMPACT_ATOMS: atom_id res chain seq x y z
N MET A 1 17.39 -2.67 6.81
CA MET A 1 17.05 -1.25 6.62
C MET A 1 16.77 -1.02 5.15
N GLY A 2 15.53 -0.64 4.83
CA GLY A 2 15.02 -0.44 3.49
C GLY A 2 15.69 0.74 2.79
N THR A 3 16.21 0.55 1.58
CA THR A 3 16.96 1.58 0.85
C THR A 3 16.08 2.33 -0.14
N LEU A 4 14.97 2.93 0.34
CA LEU A 4 14.17 3.84 -0.48
C LEU A 4 14.85 5.22 -0.57
N SER A 5 15.20 5.64 -1.78
CA SER A 5 15.68 6.99 -2.07
C SER A 5 14.61 8.04 -1.78
N ILE A 6 15.04 9.30 -1.61
CA ILE A 6 14.13 10.43 -1.39
C ILE A 6 13.12 10.56 -2.54
N ALA A 7 13.57 10.41 -3.79
CA ALA A 7 12.69 10.49 -4.95
C ALA A 7 11.62 9.39 -4.94
N GLN A 8 11.98 8.15 -4.61
CA GLN A 8 11.02 7.04 -4.48
C GLN A 8 10.00 7.30 -3.37
N LYS A 9 10.44 7.79 -2.20
CA LYS A 9 9.54 8.15 -1.10
C LYS A 9 8.55 9.24 -1.51
N THR A 10 9.01 10.28 -2.19
CA THR A 10 8.13 11.35 -2.70
C THR A 10 7.05 10.82 -3.64
N ILE A 11 7.42 9.93 -4.58
CA ILE A 11 6.46 9.31 -5.50
C ILE A 11 5.47 8.44 -4.73
N LEU A 12 5.94 7.58 -3.83
CA LEU A 12 5.11 6.69 -3.02
C LEU A 12 4.14 7.48 -2.13
N GLU A 13 4.59 8.54 -1.48
CA GLU A 13 3.72 9.40 -0.68
C GLU A 13 2.62 10.06 -1.51
N SER A 14 2.93 10.44 -2.76
CA SER A 14 1.92 10.98 -3.67
C SER A 14 0.92 9.91 -4.11
N VAL A 15 1.39 8.72 -4.49
CA VAL A 15 0.54 7.60 -4.94
C VAL A 15 -0.37 7.11 -3.81
N LEU A 16 0.17 7.01 -2.60
CA LEU A 16 -0.56 6.55 -1.42
C LEU A 16 -1.40 7.65 -0.76
N GLY A 17 -1.44 8.87 -1.31
CA GLY A 17 -2.27 9.96 -0.80
C GLY A 17 -1.87 10.42 0.61
N MET A 18 -0.58 10.44 0.93
CA MET A 18 -0.07 10.68 2.29
C MET A 18 0.04 12.16 2.70
N GLN A 19 -0.41 13.07 1.84
CA GLN A 19 -0.45 14.53 2.03
C GLN A 19 -1.58 14.90 3.02
N GLY A 20 -1.38 14.61 4.31
CA GLY A 20 -2.37 14.89 5.37
C GLY A 20 -2.48 13.84 6.48
N GLY A 21 -1.61 12.83 6.49
CA GLY A 21 -1.63 11.77 7.51
C GLY A 21 -2.48 10.55 7.15
N PHE A 22 -3.11 10.57 5.97
CA PHE A 22 -3.84 9.45 5.39
C PHE A 22 -2.90 8.47 4.67
N VAL A 23 -3.40 7.27 4.40
CA VAL A 23 -2.77 6.28 3.52
C VAL A 23 -3.93 5.61 2.79
N LEU A 24 -4.06 5.87 1.49
CA LEU A 24 -5.22 5.51 0.69
C LEU A 24 -6.52 5.86 1.44
N ASP A 25 -7.51 4.97 1.45
CA ASP A 25 -8.76 5.08 2.21
C ASP A 25 -8.76 4.29 3.53
N PHE A 26 -7.59 3.91 4.04
CA PHE A 26 -7.53 3.16 5.29
C PHE A 26 -7.91 4.02 6.52
N SER A 27 -8.77 3.46 7.35
CA SER A 27 -8.91 3.83 8.77
C SER A 27 -7.71 3.31 9.58
N ASN A 28 -7.56 3.72 10.85
CA ASN A 28 -6.54 3.14 11.73
C ASN A 28 -6.75 1.63 11.90
N THR A 29 -7.99 1.19 12.09
CA THR A 29 -8.31 -0.23 12.26
C THR A 29 -7.95 -1.05 11.03
N SER A 30 -8.41 -0.64 9.84
CA SER A 30 -8.13 -1.36 8.59
C SER A 30 -6.65 -1.30 8.19
N PHE A 31 -5.94 -0.23 8.55
CA PHE A 31 -4.50 -0.13 8.32
C PHE A 31 -3.70 -1.10 9.21
N GLY A 32 -4.11 -1.26 10.47
CA GLY A 32 -3.53 -2.26 11.37
C GLY A 32 -3.72 -3.66 10.81
N GLN A 33 -4.97 -4.01 10.48
CA GLN A 33 -5.30 -5.31 9.88
C GLN A 33 -4.53 -5.59 8.59
N PHE A 34 -4.31 -4.58 7.75
CA PHE A 34 -3.52 -4.70 6.54
C PHE A 34 -2.07 -5.11 6.84
N PHE A 35 -1.43 -4.49 7.84
CA PHE A 35 -0.05 -4.82 8.24
C PHE A 35 0.03 -6.11 9.08
N ASP A 36 -1.00 -6.46 9.85
CA ASP A 36 -1.08 -7.73 10.57
C ASP A 36 -0.99 -8.91 9.59
N ALA A 37 -1.62 -8.80 8.41
CA ALA A 37 -1.53 -9.82 7.36
C ALA A 37 -0.11 -9.97 6.77
N LEU A 38 0.74 -8.96 6.95
CA LEU A 38 2.16 -8.97 6.58
C LEU A 38 3.07 -9.38 7.76
N GLY A 39 2.50 -9.70 8.92
CA GLY A 39 3.23 -10.07 10.12
C GLY A 39 3.86 -8.89 10.86
N VAL A 40 3.36 -7.67 10.66
CA VAL A 40 3.90 -6.44 11.25
C VAL A 40 2.83 -5.72 12.06
N ASP A 41 3.06 -5.45 13.35
CA ASP A 41 2.22 -4.52 14.10
C ASP A 41 2.69 -3.08 13.89
N ILE A 42 2.11 -2.42 12.89
CA ILE A 42 2.46 -1.04 12.50
C ILE A 42 2.15 -0.01 13.59
N PHE A 43 1.38 -0.37 14.62
CA PHE A 43 1.04 0.49 15.75
C PHE A 43 1.98 0.37 16.95
N GLU A 44 2.99 -0.51 16.89
CA GLU A 44 4.06 -0.56 17.89
C GLU A 44 4.77 0.79 18.06
N GLU A 45 5.30 1.00 19.27
CA GLU A 45 5.93 2.28 19.65
C GLU A 45 7.14 2.62 18.78
N GLN A 46 7.86 1.61 18.28
CA GLN A 46 9.02 1.81 17.39
C GLN A 46 8.65 2.55 16.10
N TYR A 47 7.40 2.46 15.64
CA TYR A 47 6.91 3.17 14.45
C TYR A 47 6.36 4.57 14.78
N ALA A 48 6.25 4.95 16.06
CA ALA A 48 5.69 6.22 16.49
C ALA A 48 6.71 7.38 16.55
N GLU A 49 7.99 7.15 16.21
CA GLU A 49 9.09 8.12 16.38
C GLU A 49 8.79 9.50 15.74
N ASN A 50 8.16 9.52 14.57
CA ASN A 50 7.80 10.75 13.84
C ASN A 50 6.34 11.18 14.06
N GLY A 51 5.71 10.70 15.13
CA GLY A 51 4.31 10.96 15.49
C GLY A 51 3.39 9.78 15.22
N THR A 52 2.17 9.85 15.75
CA THR A 52 1.24 8.71 15.87
C THR A 52 0.32 8.50 14.67
N SER A 53 0.43 9.33 13.62
CA SER A 53 -0.37 9.16 12.39
C SER A 53 0.08 7.94 11.59
N LYS A 54 -0.85 7.31 10.85
CA LYS A 54 -0.55 6.16 9.98
C LYS A 54 0.54 6.46 8.96
N ALA A 55 0.47 7.63 8.33
CA ALA A 55 1.47 8.02 7.35
C ALA A 55 2.87 8.16 7.99
N ASN A 56 2.96 8.70 9.20
CA ASN A 56 4.24 8.79 9.91
C ASN A 56 4.76 7.41 10.30
N ARG A 57 3.87 6.51 10.77
CA ARG A 57 4.21 5.12 11.04
C ARG A 57 4.72 4.40 9.79
N LEU A 58 4.09 4.60 8.64
CA LEU A 58 4.55 4.05 7.36
C LEU A 58 5.93 4.57 6.94
N ARG A 59 6.19 5.88 7.14
CA ARG A 59 7.51 6.47 6.88
C ARG A 59 8.60 5.87 7.78
N VAL A 60 8.28 5.63 9.06
CA VAL A 60 9.21 4.99 10.00
C VAL A 60 9.41 3.52 9.63
N PHE A 61 8.34 2.80 9.24
CA PHE A 61 8.43 1.43 8.72
C PHE A 61 9.42 1.34 7.55
N TRP A 62 9.30 2.19 6.53
CA TRP A 62 10.24 2.23 5.40
C TRP A 62 11.70 2.44 5.78
N ARG A 63 11.98 3.03 6.96
CA ARG A 63 13.33 3.26 7.44
C ARG A 63 13.86 2.08 8.26
N LEU A 64 13.01 1.46 9.08
CA LEU A 64 13.41 0.42 10.03
C LEU A 64 13.40 -0.98 9.40
N ALA A 65 12.36 -1.30 8.64
CA ALA A 65 12.15 -2.60 8.01
C ALA A 65 13.26 -2.93 6.99
N ASP A 66 13.42 -4.19 6.63
CA ASP A 66 14.32 -4.60 5.55
C ASP A 66 13.70 -4.42 4.15
N ASP A 67 14.52 -4.58 3.10
CA ASP A 67 14.05 -4.40 1.72
C ASP A 67 12.93 -5.40 1.35
N ALA A 68 12.91 -6.60 1.94
CA ALA A 68 11.91 -7.62 1.65
C ALA A 68 10.56 -7.27 2.27
N GLU A 69 10.55 -6.83 3.53
CA GLU A 69 9.37 -6.33 4.23
C GLU A 69 8.78 -5.10 3.53
N VAL A 70 9.64 -4.15 3.15
CA VAL A 70 9.21 -2.96 2.40
C VAL A 70 8.63 -3.34 1.05
N SER A 71 9.27 -4.25 0.31
CA SER A 71 8.76 -4.73 -0.98
C SER A 71 7.41 -5.44 -0.83
N ALA A 72 7.25 -6.29 0.19
CA ALA A 72 6.00 -7.01 0.45
C ALA A 72 4.85 -6.04 0.74
N ALA A 73 5.08 -5.02 1.56
CA ALA A 73 4.08 -4.00 1.85
C ALA A 73 3.68 -3.20 0.60
N LEU A 74 4.66 -2.82 -0.24
CA LEU A 74 4.39 -2.08 -1.48
C LEU A 74 3.60 -2.90 -2.50
N ILE A 75 3.89 -4.21 -2.63
CA ILE A 75 3.10 -5.12 -3.46
C ILE A 75 1.66 -5.22 -2.93
N ALA A 76 1.49 -5.43 -1.63
CA ALA A 76 0.17 -5.52 -1.02
C ALA A 76 -0.66 -4.22 -1.19
N PHE A 77 -0.02 -3.05 -1.18
CA PHE A 77 -0.71 -1.80 -1.50
C PHE A 77 -1.16 -1.73 -2.95
N ALA A 78 -0.32 -2.20 -3.89
CA ALA A 78 -0.68 -2.27 -5.30
C ALA A 78 -1.87 -3.21 -5.51
N ASP A 79 -1.83 -4.41 -4.93
CA ASP A 79 -2.92 -5.40 -4.98
C ASP A 79 -4.23 -4.82 -4.42
N TYR A 80 -4.16 -4.06 -3.32
CA TYR A 80 -5.31 -3.39 -2.74
C TYR A 80 -5.89 -2.32 -3.68
N VAL A 81 -5.05 -1.52 -4.31
CA VAL A 81 -5.48 -0.50 -5.29
C VAL A 81 -6.13 -1.16 -6.51
N GLU A 82 -5.54 -2.24 -7.03
CA GLU A 82 -6.10 -3.00 -8.14
C GLU A 82 -7.46 -3.62 -7.79
N ALA A 83 -7.56 -4.27 -6.64
CA ALA A 83 -8.81 -4.85 -6.16
C ALA A 83 -9.90 -3.78 -6.00
N LYS A 84 -9.55 -2.63 -5.42
CA LYS A 84 -10.49 -1.51 -5.25
C LYS A 84 -10.93 -0.94 -6.60
N ASN A 85 -10.00 -0.77 -7.53
CA ASN A 85 -10.31 -0.29 -8.88
C ASN A 85 -11.21 -1.27 -9.62
N ALA A 86 -10.98 -2.58 -9.50
CA ALA A 86 -11.83 -3.61 -10.10
C ALA A 86 -13.26 -3.58 -9.54
N VAL A 87 -13.43 -3.29 -8.24
CA VAL A 87 -14.73 -3.11 -7.60
C VAL A 87 -15.40 -1.80 -8.06
N GLN A 88 -14.65 -0.70 -8.16
CA GLN A 88 -15.18 0.61 -8.61
C GLN A 88 -15.50 0.66 -10.11
N ALA A 89 -14.77 -0.10 -10.95
CA ALA A 89 -15.09 -0.30 -12.36
C ALA A 89 -16.43 -1.03 -12.57
N GLY A 90 -16.96 -1.69 -11.54
CA GLY A 90 -18.34 -2.20 -11.51
C GLY A 90 -19.42 -1.12 -11.50
N ALA A 91 -19.05 0.17 -11.50
CA ALA A 91 -20.00 1.27 -11.45
C ALA A 91 -20.22 2.04 -12.77
N LEU A 92 -19.48 1.82 -13.88
CA LEU A 92 -19.81 2.34 -15.23
C LEU A 92 -18.88 1.74 -16.32
N ASP A 93 -19.47 1.11 -17.34
CA ASP A 93 -18.99 0.65 -18.67
C ASP A 93 -17.47 0.70 -19.00
N VAL A 94 -16.78 -0.45 -18.90
CA VAL A 94 -15.51 -0.68 -19.63
C VAL A 94 -15.53 -2.10 -20.22
N LEU A 95 -15.36 -2.17 -21.54
CA LEU A 95 -15.63 -3.32 -22.41
C LEU A 95 -14.80 -4.58 -22.06
N THR A 96 -15.51 -5.70 -21.95
CA THR A 96 -15.10 -7.09 -21.68
C THR A 96 -13.85 -7.62 -22.40
N THR A 97 -13.41 -6.95 -23.46
CA THR A 97 -12.34 -7.39 -24.35
C THR A 97 -10.96 -7.40 -23.68
N GLU A 98 -10.69 -6.49 -22.73
CA GLU A 98 -9.38 -6.43 -22.05
C GLU A 98 -9.22 -7.50 -20.96
N ILE A 99 -10.33 -7.88 -20.31
CA ILE A 99 -10.35 -8.97 -19.31
C ILE A 99 -10.15 -10.33 -19.98
N GLU A 100 -10.73 -10.54 -21.17
CA GLU A 100 -10.48 -11.76 -21.94
C GLU A 100 -9.03 -11.87 -22.41
N TYR A 101 -8.36 -10.75 -22.73
CA TYR A 101 -6.95 -10.72 -23.08
C TYR A 101 -6.05 -11.14 -21.90
N ALA A 102 -6.28 -10.59 -20.70
CA ALA A 102 -5.53 -10.96 -19.50
C ALA A 102 -5.72 -12.43 -19.09
N ARG A 103 -6.94 -12.97 -19.25
CA ARG A 103 -7.21 -14.41 -19.02
C ARG A 103 -6.46 -15.31 -19.98
N ARG A 104 -6.27 -14.89 -21.23
CA ARG A 104 -5.56 -15.67 -22.25
C ARG A 104 -4.04 -15.70 -22.06
N VAL A 105 -3.46 -14.70 -21.41
CA VAL A 105 -2.00 -14.55 -21.26
C VAL A 105 -1.47 -15.12 -19.96
N CYS A 106 -2.21 -15.02 -18.86
CA CYS A 106 -1.70 -15.38 -17.53
C CYS A 106 -2.09 -16.78 -17.03
N TRP A 107 -2.95 -17.51 -17.73
CA TRP A 107 -3.44 -18.84 -17.30
C TRP A 107 -3.32 -19.91 -18.40
N THR A 108 -2.16 -19.97 -19.05
CA THR A 108 -1.60 -21.15 -19.75
C THR A 108 -0.15 -21.30 -19.33
#